data_AF-A0A0L7L307-F1
#
_entry.id   AF-A0A0L7L307-F1
#
_cell.length_a   1.000
_cell.length_b   1.000
_cell.length_c   1.000
_cell.angle_alpha   90.00
_cell.angle_beta   90.00
_cell.angle_gamma   90.00
#
_symmetry.space_group_name_H-M   'P 1'
#
loop_
_entity.id
_entity.type
_entity.pdbx_description
1 polymer ?
#
loop_
_entity_poly.entity_id
_entity_poly.type
_entity_poly.pdbx_seq_one_letter_code
_entity_poly.pdbx_strand_id
1 'polypeptide(L)'
;MLNQSLDLEESARSLGQKAAVAETKAVAAEGDLRIEREWRISLQKYLSLQEEQHILRTQYSDAQKTLEEVGATLSENKLQLAELLEREASSAAGDDSPAWTSDKDAVACTACTKEFTIARRKVLYYYPTQRKKLKPL
;
A
#
# COMPACT_ATOMS: atom_id res chain seq x y z
N MET A 1 -58.53 70.06 29.19
CA MET A 1 -57.49 70.13 28.14
C MET A 1 -56.08 70.00 28.71
N LEU A 2 -55.69 70.72 29.77
CA LEU A 2 -54.33 70.61 30.35
C LEU A 2 -53.96 69.20 30.88
N ASN A 3 -54.83 68.55 31.65
CA ASN A 3 -54.53 67.19 32.17
C ASN A 3 -54.32 66.16 31.06
N GLN A 4 -55.13 66.24 30.00
CA GLN A 4 -55.02 65.36 28.84
C GLN A 4 -53.70 65.56 28.08
N SER A 5 -53.16 66.78 28.07
CA SER A 5 -51.84 67.08 27.52
C SER A 5 -50.72 66.47 28.36
N LEU A 6 -50.83 66.55 29.70
CA LEU A 6 -49.88 65.96 30.64
C LEU A 6 -49.85 64.43 30.53
N ASP A 7 -51.01 63.78 30.45
CA ASP A 7 -51.12 62.31 30.31
C ASP A 7 -50.46 61.81 29.02
N LEU A 8 -50.60 62.57 27.92
CA LEU A 8 -49.97 62.26 26.64
C LEU A 8 -48.45 62.44 26.70
N GLU A 9 -47.96 63.47 27.38
CA GLU A 9 -46.52 63.68 27.59
C GLU A 9 -45.89 62.57 28.44
N GLU A 10 -46.54 62.14 29.51
CA GLU A 10 -46.06 61.03 30.33
C GLU A 10 -46.05 59.71 29.55
N SER A 11 -47.09 59.46 28.75
CA SER A 11 -47.14 58.30 27.84
C SER A 11 -46.03 58.34 26.80
N ALA A 12 -45.76 59.50 26.19
CA ALA A 12 -44.68 59.67 25.23
C ALA A 12 -43.30 59.40 25.87
N ARG A 13 -43.07 59.90 27.09
CA ARG A 13 -41.84 59.62 27.85
C ARG A 13 -41.70 58.13 28.16
N SER A 14 -42.77 57.48 28.61
CA SER A 14 -42.77 56.04 28.91
C SER A 14 -42.45 55.20 27.66
N LEU A 15 -43.04 55.56 26.52
CA LEU A 15 -42.76 54.88 25.25
C LEU A 15 -41.32 55.10 24.80
N GLY A 16 -40.78 56.31 24.94
CA GLY A 16 -39.37 56.60 24.64
C GLY A 16 -38.40 55.75 25.48
N GLN A 17 -38.68 55.60 26.79
CA GLN A 17 -37.89 54.72 27.66
C GLN A 17 -37.97 53.25 27.25
N LYS A 18 -39.18 52.77 26.93
CA LYS A 18 -39.38 51.39 26.45
C LYS A 18 -38.66 51.14 25.12
N ALA A 19 -38.67 52.10 24.22
CA ALA A 19 -37.95 52.02 22.95
C ALA A 19 -36.44 51.92 23.16
N ALA A 20 -35.86 52.78 24.01
CA ALA A 20 -34.43 52.73 24.33
C ALA A 20 -34.02 51.39 24.99
N VAL A 21 -34.85 50.85 25.88
CA VAL A 21 -34.61 49.53 26.49
C VAL A 21 -34.73 48.41 25.45
N ALA A 22 -35.68 48.50 24.52
CA ALA A 22 -35.81 47.52 23.44
C ALA A 22 -34.59 47.55 22.51
N GLU A 23 -34.08 48.73 22.18
CA GLU A 23 -32.93 48.92 21.30
C GLU A 23 -31.64 48.36 21.93
N THR A 24 -31.39 48.65 23.20
CA THR A 24 -30.24 48.07 23.93
C THR A 24 -30.30 46.53 24.01
N LYS A 25 -31.49 45.97 24.22
CA LYS A 25 -31.70 44.50 24.19
C LYS A 25 -31.49 43.91 22.81
N ALA A 26 -31.94 44.59 21.75
CA ALA A 26 -31.73 44.15 20.38
C ALA A 26 -30.24 44.09 20.03
N VAL A 27 -29.48 45.14 20.36
CA VAL A 27 -28.03 45.18 20.15
C VAL A 27 -27.31 44.07 20.91
N ALA A 28 -27.69 43.80 22.17
CA ALA A 28 -27.13 42.70 22.94
C ALA A 28 -27.40 41.34 22.29
N ALA A 29 -28.64 41.08 21.88
CA ALA A 29 -29.03 39.85 21.21
C ALA A 29 -28.32 39.65 19.86
N GLU A 30 -28.11 40.72 19.09
CA GLU A 30 -27.31 40.68 17.86
C GLU A 30 -25.85 40.29 18.12
N GLY A 31 -25.27 40.79 19.21
CA GLY A 31 -23.92 40.41 19.66
C GLY A 31 -23.81 38.92 19.98
N ASP A 32 -24.75 38.39 20.76
CA ASP A 32 -24.79 36.97 21.12
C ASP A 32 -24.94 36.07 19.89
N LEU A 33 -25.85 36.43 18.98
CA LEU A 33 -26.06 35.70 17.72
C LEU A 33 -24.83 35.73 16.81
N ARG A 34 -24.04 36.80 16.83
CA ARG A 34 -22.78 36.86 16.07
C ARG A 34 -21.77 35.85 16.60
N ILE A 35 -21.57 35.81 17.92
CA ILE A 35 -20.65 34.86 18.58
C ILE A 35 -21.09 33.42 18.29
N GLU A 36 -22.38 33.14 18.40
CA GLU A 36 -22.94 31.81 18.14
C GLU A 36 -22.67 31.33 16.70
N ARG A 37 -22.83 32.22 15.72
CA ARG A 37 -22.50 31.92 14.31
C ARG A 37 -21.02 31.63 14.10
N GLU A 38 -20.14 32.42 14.70
CA GLU A 38 -18.69 32.21 14.64
C GLU A 38 -18.30 30.85 15.24
N TRP A 39 -18.90 30.50 16.38
CA TRP A 39 -18.69 29.20 17.01
C TRP A 39 -19.18 28.04 16.17
N ARG A 40 -20.36 28.13 15.53
CA ARG A 40 -20.81 27.08 14.59
C ARG A 40 -19.83 26.87 13.45
N ILE A 41 -19.35 27.95 12.83
CA ILE A 41 -18.40 27.87 11.72
C ILE A 41 -17.08 27.25 12.18
N SER A 42 -16.59 27.67 13.35
CA SER A 42 -15.36 27.12 13.93
C SER A 42 -15.49 25.62 14.25
N LEU A 43 -16.62 25.22 14.84
CA LEU A 43 -16.90 23.81 15.15
C LEU A 43 -16.99 22.97 13.88
N GLN A 44 -17.66 23.46 12.84
CA GLN A 44 -17.77 22.75 11.57
C GLN A 44 -16.39 22.55 10.91
N LYS A 45 -15.52 23.56 10.94
CA LYS A 45 -14.13 23.45 10.47
C LYS A 45 -13.31 22.47 11.31
N TYR A 46 -13.51 22.47 12.63
CA TYR A 46 -12.82 21.53 13.51
C TYR A 46 -13.20 20.08 13.18
N LEU A 47 -14.49 19.82 12.96
CA LEU A 47 -14.99 18.49 12.60
C LEU A 47 -14.49 18.04 11.22
N SER A 48 -14.44 18.94 10.23
CA SER A 48 -13.89 18.58 8.91
C SER A 48 -12.40 18.24 9.00
N LEU A 49 -11.62 19.01 9.75
CA LEU A 49 -10.20 18.74 9.97
C LEU A 49 -9.95 17.44 10.76
N GLN A 50 -10.81 17.11 11.72
CA GLN A 50 -10.76 15.84 12.44
C GLN A 50 -10.96 14.65 11.48
N GLU A 51 -11.94 14.74 10.58
CA GLU A 51 -12.20 13.70 9.58
C GLU A 51 -11.03 13.55 8.61
N GLU A 52 -10.51 14.65 8.07
CA GLU A 52 -9.33 14.64 7.19
C GLU A 52 -8.11 14.03 7.90
N GLN A 53 -7.90 14.35 9.17
CA GLN A 53 -6.82 13.78 9.96
C GLN A 53 -6.99 12.26 10.14
N HIS A 54 -8.20 11.79 10.40
CA HIS A 54 -8.50 10.37 10.53
C HIS A 54 -8.24 9.61 9.21
N ILE A 55 -8.67 10.18 8.09
CA ILE A 55 -8.44 9.64 6.76
C ILE A 55 -6.93 9.52 6.49
N LEU A 56 -6.18 10.61 6.71
CA LEU A 56 -4.74 10.64 6.48
C LEU A 56 -3.98 9.64 7.36
N ARG A 57 -4.39 9.47 8.63
CA ARG A 57 -3.81 8.46 9.51
C ARG A 57 -4.03 7.04 8.99
N THR A 58 -5.24 6.74 8.54
CA THR A 58 -5.57 5.44 7.97
C THR A 58 -4.72 5.17 6.72
N GLN A 59 -4.67 6.12 5.79
CA GLN A 59 -3.86 6.02 4.58
C GLN A 59 -2.37 5.82 4.87
N TYR A 60 -1.83 6.56 5.85
CA TYR A 60 -0.44 6.41 6.25
C TYR A 60 -0.16 5.02 6.83
N SER A 61 -1.03 4.53 7.72
CA SER A 61 -0.94 3.18 8.28
C SER A 61 -0.94 2.11 7.18
N ASP A 62 -1.84 2.22 6.22
CA ASP A 62 -1.98 1.22 5.15
C ASP A 62 -0.81 1.26 4.17
N ALA A 63 -0.31 2.47 3.84
CA ALA A 63 0.91 2.63 3.06
C ALA A 63 2.13 2.02 3.77
N GLN A 64 2.22 2.18 5.10
CA GLN A 64 3.32 1.60 5.87
C GLN A 64 3.27 0.06 5.87
N LYS A 65 2.10 -0.54 6.08
CA LYS A 65 1.93 -2.00 5.96
C LYS A 65 2.30 -2.52 4.58
N THR A 66 1.85 -1.84 3.53
CA THR A 66 2.19 -2.20 2.15
C THR A 66 3.71 -2.16 1.92
N LEU A 67 4.39 -1.16 2.49
CA LEU A 67 5.84 -1.04 2.38
C LEU A 67 6.57 -2.18 3.11
N GLU A 68 6.08 -2.57 4.29
CA GLU A 68 6.60 -3.71 5.05
C GLU A 68 6.44 -5.03 4.27
N GLU A 69 5.27 -5.27 3.68
CA GLU A 69 4.99 -6.46 2.85
C GLU A 69 5.87 -6.51 1.60
N VAL A 70 6.03 -5.38 0.90
CA VAL A 70 6.93 -5.28 -0.27
C VAL A 70 8.40 -5.48 0.16
N GLY A 71 8.79 -4.94 1.31
CA GLY A 71 10.13 -5.15 1.86
C GLY A 71 10.41 -6.62 2.17
N ALA A 72 9.46 -7.32 2.79
CA ALA A 72 9.55 -8.75 3.10
C ALA A 72 9.67 -9.59 1.82
N THR A 73 8.74 -9.42 0.87
CA THR A 73 8.75 -10.15 -0.41
C THR A 73 10.03 -9.90 -1.22
N LEU A 74 10.55 -8.66 -1.23
CA LEU A 74 11.81 -8.36 -1.89
C LEU A 74 12.99 -9.07 -1.22
N SER A 75 13.01 -9.14 0.11
CA SER A 75 14.05 -9.84 0.86
C SER A 75 14.05 -11.34 0.58
N GLU A 76 12.87 -11.96 0.51
CA GLU A 76 12.69 -13.37 0.15
C GLU A 76 13.18 -13.64 -1.27
N ASN A 77 12.75 -12.81 -2.24
CA ASN A 77 13.18 -12.95 -3.65
C ASN A 77 14.70 -12.79 -3.80
N LYS A 78 15.32 -11.88 -3.03
CA LYS A 78 16.78 -11.69 -3.05
C LYS A 78 17.51 -12.92 -2.52
N LEU A 79 17.01 -13.54 -1.45
CA LEU A 79 17.59 -14.76 -0.90
C LEU A 79 17.45 -15.93 -1.87
N GLN A 80 16.26 -16.14 -2.45
CA GLN A 80 16.02 -17.17 -3.46
C GLN A 80 16.96 -17.02 -4.67
N LEU A 81 17.18 -15.79 -5.15
CA LEU A 81 18.13 -15.53 -6.23
C LEU A 81 19.57 -15.86 -5.81
N ALA A 82 19.98 -15.51 -4.59
CA ALA A 82 21.31 -15.86 -4.09
C ALA A 82 21.51 -17.38 -4.00
N GLU A 83 20.51 -18.12 -3.49
CA GLU A 83 20.53 -19.58 -3.43
C GLU A 83 20.61 -20.23 -4.82
N LEU A 84 19.85 -19.70 -5.80
CA LEU A 84 19.91 -20.18 -7.18
C LEU A 84 21.28 -19.92 -7.80
N LEU A 85 21.85 -18.73 -7.61
CA LEU A 85 23.19 -18.38 -8.11
C LEU A 85 24.28 -19.25 -7.46
N GLU A 86 24.20 -19.52 -6.16
CA GLU A 86 25.11 -20.43 -5.47
C GLU A 86 24.97 -21.87 -5.98
N ARG A 87 23.74 -22.33 -6.25
CA ARG A 87 23.48 -23.64 -6.82
C ARG A 87 23.98 -23.76 -8.25
N GLU A 88 23.80 -22.72 -9.07
CA GLU A 88 24.36 -22.64 -10.42
C GLU A 88 25.89 -22.64 -10.39
N ALA A 89 26.50 -21.83 -9.52
CA ALA A 89 27.96 -21.81 -9.33
C ALA A 89 28.49 -23.15 -8.82
N SER A 90 27.78 -23.81 -7.91
CA SER A 90 28.12 -25.15 -7.42
C SER A 90 27.91 -26.23 -8.48
N SER A 91 26.91 -26.08 -9.37
CA SER A 91 26.73 -26.97 -10.53
C SER A 91 27.73 -26.69 -11.67
N ALA A 92 28.34 -25.50 -11.69
CA ALA A 92 29.43 -25.15 -12.58
C ALA A 92 30.81 -25.61 -12.03
N ALA A 93 30.94 -25.72 -10.70
CA ALA A 93 32.14 -26.21 -10.02
C ALA A 93 32.11 -27.71 -9.67
N GLY A 94 30.92 -28.29 -9.56
CA GLY A 94 30.66 -29.71 -9.46
C GLY A 94 30.61 -30.33 -10.85
N ASP A 95 31.31 -31.44 -11.00
CA ASP A 95 31.43 -32.29 -12.19
C ASP A 95 30.08 -32.93 -12.59
N ASP A 96 29.08 -32.10 -12.92
CA ASP A 96 27.78 -32.52 -13.47
C ASP A 96 27.49 -31.80 -14.81
N SER A 97 28.49 -31.07 -15.34
CA SER A 97 28.64 -31.01 -16.79
C SER A 97 28.87 -32.45 -17.25
N PRO A 98 28.12 -33.00 -18.22
CA PRO A 98 28.43 -34.31 -18.76
C PRO A 98 29.87 -34.27 -19.26
N ALA A 99 30.80 -34.76 -18.44
CA ALA A 99 32.22 -34.76 -18.76
C ALA A 99 32.37 -35.69 -19.96
N TRP A 100 32.43 -35.10 -21.15
CA TRP A 100 32.59 -35.83 -22.40
C TRP A 100 33.84 -36.69 -22.25
N THR A 101 33.64 -38.01 -22.14
CA THR A 101 34.76 -38.94 -22.01
C THR A 101 35.68 -38.73 -23.21
N SER A 102 36.96 -38.51 -22.95
CA SER A 102 37.92 -38.26 -24.01
C SER A 102 37.95 -39.46 -24.96
N ASP A 103 38.22 -39.22 -26.24
CA ASP A 103 38.27 -40.29 -27.23
C ASP A 103 39.23 -41.40 -26.78
N LYS A 104 40.37 -41.04 -26.17
CA LYS A 104 41.38 -41.99 -25.71
C LYS A 104 40.87 -42.95 -24.63
N ASP A 105 39.99 -42.47 -23.75
CA ASP A 105 39.51 -43.23 -22.59
C ASP A 105 38.26 -44.07 -22.93
N ALA A 106 37.55 -43.72 -24.00
CA ALA A 106 36.41 -44.48 -24.49
C ALA A 106 36.87 -45.71 -25.29
N VAL A 107 37.06 -46.86 -24.62
CA VAL A 107 37.51 -48.12 -25.25
C VAL A 107 36.36 -49.02 -25.76
N ALA A 108 35.15 -48.89 -25.21
CA ALA A 108 33.98 -49.66 -25.61
C ALA A 108 32.68 -48.85 -25.52
N CYS A 109 31.66 -49.25 -26.29
CA CYS A 109 30.37 -48.60 -26.28
C CYS A 109 29.63 -48.84 -24.95
N THR A 110 29.26 -47.77 -24.27
CA THR A 110 28.55 -47.84 -22.97
C THR A 110 27.18 -48.52 -23.05
N ALA A 111 26.53 -48.52 -24.22
CA ALA A 111 25.20 -49.12 -24.40
C ALA A 111 25.24 -50.63 -24.70
N CYS A 112 26.34 -51.16 -25.25
CA CYS A 112 26.40 -52.56 -25.71
C CYS A 112 27.72 -53.27 -25.45
N THR A 113 28.62 -52.64 -24.70
CA THR A 113 29.93 -53.11 -24.21
C THR A 113 30.91 -53.63 -25.27
N LYS A 114 30.64 -53.41 -26.57
CA LYS A 114 31.54 -53.80 -27.67
C LYS A 114 32.66 -52.78 -27.84
N GLU A 115 33.87 -53.28 -28.03
CA GLU A 115 35.07 -52.48 -28.29
C GLU A 115 34.96 -51.66 -29.58
N PHE A 116 35.55 -50.48 -29.57
CA PHE A 116 35.62 -49.63 -30.75
C PHE A 116 36.74 -50.10 -31.68
N THR A 117 36.45 -50.11 -32.99
CA THR A 117 37.40 -50.47 -34.05
C THR A 117 37.22 -49.54 -35.25
N ILE A 118 38.06 -49.66 -36.28
CA ILE A 118 37.95 -48.82 -37.49
C ILE A 118 36.57 -48.95 -38.16
N ALA A 119 35.95 -50.13 -38.09
CA ALA A 119 34.60 -50.41 -38.60
C ALA A 119 33.48 -50.03 -37.61
N ARG A 120 33.81 -49.82 -36.33
CA ARG A 120 32.87 -49.48 -35.25
C ARG A 120 33.39 -48.26 -34.48
N ARG A 121 33.19 -47.08 -35.05
CA ARG A 121 33.74 -45.81 -34.56
C ARG A 121 32.93 -45.23 -33.40
N LYS A 122 33.58 -44.37 -32.62
CA LYS A 122 32.99 -43.68 -31.45
C LYS A 122 32.00 -42.61 -31.94
N VAL A 123 30.87 -42.49 -31.26
CA VAL A 123 29.83 -41.48 -31.54
C VAL A 123 29.32 -40.92 -30.23
N LEU A 124 29.24 -39.59 -30.15
CA LEU A 124 28.67 -38.87 -29.02
C LEU A 124 27.15 -38.78 -29.21
N TYR A 125 26.38 -39.45 -28.35
CA TYR A 125 24.92 -39.32 -28.32
C TYR A 125 24.51 -38.50 -27.10
N TYR A 126 23.92 -37.34 -27.33
CA TYR A 126 23.22 -36.58 -26.30
C TYR A 126 21.88 -37.28 -26.02
N TYR A 127 21.79 -38.06 -24.94
CA TYR A 127 20.51 -38.56 -24.46
C TYR A 127 19.93 -37.56 -23.45
N PRO A 128 18.87 -36.80 -23.80
CA PRO A 128 18.14 -36.05 -22.80
C PRO A 128 17.46 -37.06 -21.86
N THR A 129 17.69 -36.87 -20.58
CA THR A 129 17.16 -37.61 -19.43
C THR A 129 15.67 -38.03 -19.56
N GLN A 130 15.42 -39.33 -19.30
CA GLN A 130 14.16 -39.88 -18.75
C GLN A 130 12.86 -39.68 -19.56
N ARG A 131 12.67 -40.39 -20.68
CA ARG A 131 11.32 -40.92 -20.98
C ARG A 131 11.14 -42.19 -20.14
N LYS A 132 10.47 -42.04 -18.99
CA LYS A 132 9.88 -43.18 -18.26
C LYS A 132 9.25 -44.11 -19.30
N LYS A 133 9.70 -45.37 -19.35
CA LYS A 133 9.07 -46.39 -20.18
C LYS A 133 7.59 -46.45 -19.77
N LEU A 134 6.69 -45.89 -20.59
CA LEU A 134 5.33 -46.40 -20.61
C LEU A 134 5.46 -47.85 -21.07
N LYS A 135 5.11 -48.79 -20.19
CA LYS A 135 4.85 -50.17 -20.59
C LYS A 135 3.73 -50.14 -21.64
N PRO A 136 3.90 -50.74 -22.82
CA PRO A 136 2.78 -51.10 -23.66
C PRO A 136 2.21 -52.44 -23.17
N LEU A 137 0.90 -52.42 -22.93
CA LEU A 137 -0.06 -53.50 -22.62
C LEU A 137 0.26 -54.37 -21.38
#